data_AF-A0A6M3X5F6-F1
#
_entry.id   AF-A0A6M3X5F6-F1
#
_cell.length_a   1.000
_cell.length_b   1.000
_cell.length_c   1.000
_cell.angle_alpha   90.00
_cell.angle_beta   90.00
_cell.angle_gamma   90.00
#
_symmetry.space_group_name_H-M   'P 1'
#
loop_
_entity.id
_entity.type
_entity.pdbx_description
1 polymer ?
#
loop_
_entity_poly.entity_id
_entity_poly.type
_entity_poly.pdbx_seq_one_letter_code
_entity_poly.pdbx_strand_id
1 'polypeptide(L)'
;MSVAKLFTSSQWYEFWRLGDVNLDGKIDHNDLDIIERHMGSFFPAADIDEDNVVSSADLQIASSNYGLDIWSYYGVWKPPDLWVWIVGGLAAVGFVAAIGWIIRKPKAP
;
A
#
# COMPACT_ATOMS: atom_id res chain seq x y z
N MET A 1 -13.49 -10.51 13.63
CA MET A 1 -12.82 -11.50 12.77
C MET A 1 -11.45 -10.91 12.45
N SER A 2 -10.37 -11.56 12.88
CA SER A 2 -9.01 -11.10 12.55
C SER A 2 -8.87 -11.16 11.03
N VAL A 3 -8.58 -10.03 10.41
CA VAL A 3 -8.28 -9.95 8.98
C VAL A 3 -7.05 -10.84 8.80
N ALA A 4 -7.23 -12.03 8.25
CA ALA A 4 -6.13 -12.97 8.10
C ALA A 4 -5.00 -12.24 7.38
N LYS A 5 -3.80 -12.27 7.99
CA LYS A 5 -2.58 -11.76 7.39
C LYS A 5 -2.46 -12.45 6.03
N LEU A 6 -2.74 -11.72 4.94
CA LEU A 6 -2.81 -12.27 3.58
C LEU A 6 -1.47 -12.92 3.17
N PHE A 7 -0.38 -12.52 3.81
CA PHE A 7 0.97 -13.02 3.57
C PHE A 7 1.57 -13.61 4.86
N THR A 8 2.37 -14.66 4.69
CA THR A 8 3.14 -15.30 5.74
C THR A 8 4.29 -14.41 6.21
N SER A 9 4.85 -14.66 7.40
CA SER A 9 6.02 -13.92 7.88
C SER A 9 7.23 -14.03 6.94
N SER A 10 7.42 -15.18 6.28
CA SER A 10 8.51 -15.36 5.30
C SER A 10 8.33 -14.46 4.09
N GLN A 11 7.09 -14.26 3.63
CA GLN A 11 6.80 -13.40 2.49
C GLN A 11 7.00 -11.92 2.83
N TRP A 12 6.59 -11.51 4.03
CA TRP A 12 6.89 -10.17 4.53
C TRP A 12 8.39 -9.92 4.66
N TYR A 13 9.14 -10.90 5.16
CA TYR A 13 10.59 -10.79 5.27
C TYR A 13 11.28 -10.73 3.90
N GLU A 14 10.85 -11.55 2.94
CA GLU A 14 11.35 -11.48 1.56
C GLU A 14 11.07 -10.10 0.95
N PHE A 15 9.87 -9.56 1.14
CA PHE A 15 9.49 -8.27 0.58
C PHE A 15 10.21 -7.09 1.26
N TRP A 16 10.43 -7.16 2.57
CA TRP A 16 11.30 -6.24 3.31
C TRP A 16 12.72 -6.24 2.72
N ARG A 17 13.29 -7.43 2.43
CA ARG A 17 14.62 -7.56 1.79
C ARG A 17 14.68 -7.00 0.37
N LEU A 18 13.55 -6.70 -0.26
CA LEU A 18 13.51 -6.01 -1.56
C LEU A 18 13.50 -4.48 -1.40
N GLY A 19 13.11 -3.96 -0.22
CA GLY A 19 13.08 -2.52 0.03
C GLY A 19 11.87 -1.99 0.81
N ASP A 20 10.91 -2.83 1.22
CA ASP A 20 9.74 -2.41 2.03
C ASP A 20 10.13 -2.28 3.51
N VAL A 21 10.91 -1.25 3.83
CA VAL A 21 11.49 -1.04 5.17
C VAL A 21 10.46 -0.55 6.19
N ASN A 22 9.32 -0.01 5.71
CA ASN A 22 8.22 0.42 6.57
C ASN A 22 7.12 -0.65 6.77
N LEU A 23 7.20 -1.78 6.04
CA LEU A 23 6.29 -2.93 6.07
C LEU A 23 4.85 -2.60 5.68
N ASP A 24 4.66 -1.67 4.74
CA ASP A 24 3.34 -1.27 4.23
C ASP A 24 2.90 -2.07 2.99
N GLY A 25 3.78 -2.92 2.46
CA GLY A 25 3.55 -3.77 1.29
C GLY A 25 3.83 -3.07 -0.04
N LYS A 26 4.49 -1.92 -0.04
CA LYS A 26 4.95 -1.19 -1.23
C LYS A 26 6.41 -0.83 -1.05
N ILE A 27 7.10 -0.65 -2.17
CA ILE A 27 8.45 -0.08 -2.18
C ILE A 27 8.33 1.27 -2.86
N ASP A 28 8.30 2.34 -2.08
CA ASP A 28 8.08 3.69 -2.57
C ASP A 28 9.01 4.73 -1.92
N HIS A 29 8.70 6.01 -2.13
CA HIS A 29 9.54 7.09 -1.66
C HIS A 29 9.69 7.11 -0.13
N ASN A 30 8.70 6.63 0.62
CA ASN A 30 8.78 6.58 2.07
C ASN A 30 9.88 5.62 2.55
N ASP A 31 10.07 4.51 1.83
CA ASP A 31 11.13 3.55 2.12
C ASP A 31 12.51 4.14 1.86
N LEU A 32 12.68 4.77 0.69
CA LEU A 32 13.93 5.43 0.33
C LEU A 32 14.30 6.54 1.33
N ASP A 33 13.33 7.35 1.75
CA ASP A 33 13.51 8.41 2.74
C ASP A 33 13.87 7.86 4.14
N ILE A 34 13.34 6.69 4.53
CA ILE A 34 13.78 6.00 5.76
C ILE A 34 15.23 5.56 5.65
N ILE A 35 15.62 4.93 4.53
CA ILE A 35 17.01 4.46 4.30
C ILE A 35 17.97 5.66 4.31
N GLU A 36 17.68 6.71 3.54
CA GLU A 36 18.50 7.91 3.43
C GLU A 36 18.73 8.60 4.78
N ARG A 37 17.71 8.66 5.64
CA ARG A 37 17.82 9.24 7.00
C ARG A 37 18.72 8.45 7.94
N HIS A 38 18.91 7.15 7.69
CA HIS A 38 19.70 6.26 8.54
C HIS A 38 21.07 5.92 7.94
N MET A 39 21.47 6.54 6.82
CA MET A 39 22.78 6.33 6.18
C MET A 39 23.95 6.43 7.16
N GLY A 40 24.82 5.42 7.11
CA GLY A 40 26.01 5.29 7.96
C GLY A 40 25.73 4.87 9.40
N SER A 41 24.50 4.48 9.73
CA SER A 41 24.12 4.03 11.08
C SER A 41 23.80 2.53 11.13
N PHE A 42 23.85 1.97 12.33
CA PHE A 42 23.27 0.66 12.61
C PHE A 42 21.77 0.82 12.86
N PHE A 43 20.96 0.50 11.86
CA PHE A 43 19.51 0.56 11.95
C PHE A 43 18.89 -0.65 11.26
N PRO A 44 18.67 -1.77 11.99
CA PRO A 44 18.27 -3.06 11.42
C PRO A 44 16.99 -3.05 10.58
N ALA A 45 16.13 -2.04 10.73
CA ALA A 45 14.92 -1.95 9.92
C ALA A 45 15.19 -1.45 8.48
N ALA A 46 16.32 -0.77 8.24
CA ALA A 46 16.70 -0.27 6.92
C ALA A 46 18.04 -0.85 6.40
N ASP A 47 18.62 -1.80 7.14
CA ASP A 47 19.79 -2.60 6.78
C ASP A 47 19.29 -3.87 6.08
N ILE A 48 19.07 -3.75 4.78
CA ILE A 48 18.35 -4.69 3.91
C ILE A 48 19.26 -5.86 3.54
N ASP A 49 20.56 -5.61 3.37
CA ASP A 49 21.55 -6.65 3.09
C ASP A 49 22.13 -7.32 4.35
N GLU A 50 21.75 -6.83 5.53
CA GLU A 50 22.09 -7.37 6.86
C GLU A 50 23.60 -7.32 7.15
N ASP A 51 24.30 -6.32 6.61
CA ASP A 51 25.73 -6.13 6.82
C ASP A 51 26.07 -5.34 8.11
N ASN A 52 25.05 -4.92 8.86
CA ASN A 52 25.08 -4.08 10.07
C ASN A 52 25.35 -2.60 9.82
N VAL A 53 25.25 -2.10 8.58
CA VAL A 53 25.34 -0.67 8.29
C VAL A 53 24.43 -0.27 7.15
N VAL A 54 23.51 0.65 7.44
CA VAL A 54 22.68 1.25 6.39
C VAL A 54 23.57 2.06 5.45
N SER A 55 23.72 1.62 4.21
CA SER A 55 24.66 2.15 3.23
C SER A 55 24.02 2.37 1.86
N SER A 56 24.81 2.85 0.89
CA SER A 56 24.35 2.98 -0.49
C SER A 56 23.95 1.64 -1.11
N ALA A 57 24.38 0.50 -0.55
CA ALA A 57 23.97 -0.82 -1.01
C ALA A 57 22.47 -1.06 -0.72
N ASP A 58 22.00 -0.75 0.49
CA ASP A 58 20.58 -0.85 0.86
C ASP A 58 19.72 0.06 -0.01
N LEU A 59 20.17 1.31 -0.18
CA LEU A 59 19.49 2.28 -1.02
C LEU A 59 19.41 1.80 -2.48
N GLN A 60 20.46 1.16 -2.99
CA GLN A 60 20.48 0.59 -4.33
C GLN A 60 19.52 -0.60 -4.46
N ILE A 61 19.43 -1.47 -3.45
CA ILE A 61 18.49 -2.60 -3.43
C ILE A 61 17.05 -2.07 -3.50
N ALA A 62 16.68 -1.15 -2.60
CA ALA A 62 15.34 -0.58 -2.56
C ALA A 62 15.00 0.18 -3.86
N SER A 63 15.94 1.00 -4.37
CA SER A 63 15.75 1.76 -5.61
C SER A 63 15.57 0.86 -6.83
N SER A 64 16.25 -0.29 -6.87
CA SER A 64 16.13 -1.27 -7.97
C SER A 64 14.76 -1.98 -7.99
N ASN A 65 14.06 -1.99 -6.85
CA ASN A 65 12.76 -2.61 -6.66
C ASN A 65 11.63 -1.57 -6.50
N TYR A 66 11.91 -0.29 -6.77
CA TYR A 66 10.94 0.80 -6.61
C TYR A 66 9.67 0.55 -7.44
N GLY A 67 8.51 0.77 -6.82
CA GLY A 67 7.19 0.61 -7.43
C GLY A 67 6.63 -0.82 -7.39
N LEU A 68 7.36 -1.80 -6.86
CA LEU A 68 6.79 -3.10 -6.54
C LEU A 68 5.79 -2.97 -5.39
N ASP A 69 4.76 -3.83 -5.43
CA ASP A 69 3.89 -4.08 -4.28
C ASP A 69 3.74 -5.58 -4.03
N ILE A 70 3.55 -5.94 -2.76
CA ILE A 70 3.58 -7.34 -2.29
C ILE A 70 2.48 -8.19 -2.94
N TRP A 71 1.35 -7.57 -3.28
CA TRP A 71 0.24 -8.22 -3.97
C TRP A 71 0.62 -8.63 -5.39
N SER A 72 1.14 -7.69 -6.17
CA SER A 72 1.54 -7.91 -7.55
C SER A 72 2.72 -8.88 -7.63
N TYR A 73 3.66 -8.78 -6.68
CA TYR A 73 4.82 -9.67 -6.59
C TYR A 73 4.43 -11.15 -6.39
N TYR A 74 3.46 -11.43 -5.51
CA TYR A 74 2.97 -12.80 -5.29
C TYR A 74 1.76 -13.20 -6.17
N GLY A 75 1.34 -12.35 -7.12
CA GLY A 75 0.19 -12.63 -7.98
C GLY A 75 -1.14 -12.71 -7.23
N VAL A 76 -1.25 -12.02 -6.09
CA VAL A 76 -2.46 -11.95 -5.26
C VAL A 76 -3.23 -10.68 -5.59
N TRP A 77 -4.56 -10.75 -5.50
CA TRP A 77 -5.39 -9.57 -5.69
C TRP A 77 -5.15 -8.51 -4.61
N LYS A 78 -4.89 -7.27 -5.03
CA LYS A 78 -4.74 -6.11 -4.16
C LYS A 78 -6.11 -5.59 -3.71
N PRO A 79 -6.40 -5.53 -2.41
CA PRO A 79 -7.63 -4.94 -1.94
C PRO A 79 -7.68 -3.46 -2.32
N PRO A 80 -8.82 -2.98 -2.85
CA PRO A 80 -9.00 -1.57 -3.20
C PRO A 80 -8.94 -0.73 -1.93
N ASP A 81 -8.35 0.46 -2.06
CA ASP A 81 -8.27 1.41 -0.96
C ASP A 81 -9.67 1.70 -0.40
N LEU A 82 -9.77 1.81 0.93
CA LEU A 82 -11.04 2.00 1.64
C LEU A 82 -11.86 3.18 1.09
N TRP A 83 -11.18 4.21 0.56
CA TRP A 83 -11.78 5.39 -0.05
C TRP A 83 -12.60 5.09 -1.32
N VAL A 84 -12.25 4.05 -2.08
CA VAL A 84 -13.02 3.61 -3.26
C VAL A 84 -14.43 3.19 -2.87
N TRP A 85 -14.58 2.51 -1.73
CA TRP A 85 -15.89 2.10 -1.21
C TRP A 85 -16.70 3.27 -0.66
N ILE A 86 -16.03 4.24 -0.03
CA ILE A 86 -16.71 5.43 0.54
C ILE A 86 -17.26 6.31 -0.59
N VAL A 87 -16.44 6.63 -1.61
CA VAL A 87 -16.87 7.49 -2.73
C VAL A 87 -17.83 6.75 -3.66
N GLY A 88 -17.53 5.49 -3.99
CA GLY A 88 -18.41 4.67 -4.82
C GLY A 88 -19.76 4.37 -4.17
N GLY A 89 -19.78 4.15 -2.85
CA GLY A 89 -21.00 3.94 -2.07
C GLY A 89 -21.87 5.20 -1.94
N LEU A 90 -21.26 6.37 -1.75
CA LEU A 90 -21.99 7.65 -1.69
C LEU A 90 -22.62 8.04 -3.04
N ALA A 91 -21.94 7.75 -4.16
CA ALA A 91 -22.49 7.98 -5.49
C ALA A 91 -23.78 7.18 -5.73
N ALA A 92 -23.88 5.95 -5.21
CA ALA A 92 -25.08 5.11 -5.34
C ALA A 92 -26.28 5.67 -4.55
N VAL A 93 -26.06 6.25 -3.36
CA VAL A 93 -27.14 6.84 -2.53
C VAL A 93 -27.70 8.11 -3.19
N GLY A 94 -26.84 8.95 -3.77
CA GLY A 94 -27.26 10.14 -4.52
C GLY A 94 -28.11 9.82 -5.75
N PHE A 95 -27.79 8.72 -6.45
CA PHE A 95 -28.51 8.30 -7.66
C PHE A 95 -29.94 7.81 -7.38
N VAL A 96 -30.17 7.09 -6.27
CA VAL A 96 -31.51 6.63 -5.87
C VAL A 96 -32.41 7.80 -5.44
N ALA A 97 -31.86 8.79 -4.73
CA ALA A 97 -32.61 9.97 -4.32
C ALA A 97 -33.06 10.83 -5.52
N ALA A 98 -32.19 11.00 -6.52
CA ALA A 98 -32.50 11.76 -7.74
C ALA A 98 -33.62 11.10 -8.57
N ILE A 99 -33.58 9.77 -8.73
CA ILE A 99 -34.65 9.02 -9.42
C ILE A 99 -35.98 9.13 -8.64
N GLY A 100 -35.94 9.00 -7.32
CA GLY A 100 -37.13 9.14 -6.47
C GLY A 100 -37.78 10.53 -6.54
N TRP A 101 -36.99 11.60 -6.71
CA TRP A 101 -37.50 12.97 -6.88
C TRP A 101 -38.13 13.20 -8.27
N ILE A 102 -37.54 12.64 -9.33
CA ILE A 102 -38.07 12.76 -10.70
C ILE A 102 -39.43 12.05 -10.84
N ILE A 103 -39.61 10.89 -10.21
CA ILE A 103 -40.87 10.12 -10.28
C ILE A 103 -42.00 10.79 -9.48
N ARG A 104 -41.68 11.57 -8.43
CA ARG A 104 -42.68 12.19 -7.54
C ARG A 104 -43.20 13.55 -8.00
N LYS A 105 -42.74 14.09 -9.14
CA LYS A 105 -43.28 15.37 -9.62
C LYS A 105 -44.78 15.19 -9.93
N PRO A 106 -45.68 15.93 -9.27
CA PRO A 106 -47.08 15.91 -9.66
C PRO A 106 -47.17 16.37 -11.13
N LYS A 107 -47.94 15.64 -11.93
CA LYS A 107 -48.25 16.09 -13.31
C LYS A 107 -48.93 17.44 -13.19
N ALA A 108 -48.41 18.44 -13.91
CA ALA A 108 -49.06 19.74 -14.01
C ALA A 108 -50.50 19.56 -14.49
N PRO A 109 -51.45 20.37 -14.00
CA PRO A 109 -52.87 20.27 -14.37
C PRO A 109 -53.12 20.52 -15.85
#